data_AF-A0A380P725-F1
#
_entry.id   AF-A0A380P725-F1
#
_cell.length_a   1.000
_cell.length_b   1.000
_cell.length_c   1.000
_cell.angle_alpha   90.00
_cell.angle_beta   90.00
_cell.angle_gamma   90.00
#
_symmetry.space_group_name_H-M   'P 1'
#
loop_
_entity.id
_entity.type
_entity.pdbx_description
1 polymer ?
#
loop_
_entity_poly.entity_id
_entity_poly.type
_entity_poly.pdbx_seq_one_letter_code
_entity_poly.pdbx_strand_id
1 'polypeptide(L)' 'MPEEITTLLTFFGGTGDLAKRKLYPSTYNLFKKGFLQEHFAIVGASRQEMSNDEFRQMV' A
#
# COMPACT_ATOMS: atom_id res chain seq x y z
N MET A 1 -19.26 -11.62 -1.31
CA MET A 1 -17.90 -11.17 -1.02
C MET A 1 -17.04 -11.55 -2.22
N PRO A 2 -16.17 -10.67 -2.74
CA PRO A 2 -15.23 -11.06 -3.79
C PRO A 2 -14.25 -12.12 -3.28
N GLU A 3 -13.68 -12.89 -4.19
CA GLU A 3 -12.56 -13.79 -3.90
C GLU A 3 -11.35 -12.97 -3.42
N GLU A 4 -10.65 -13.47 -2.40
CA GLU A 4 -9.47 -12.82 -1.85
C GLU A 4 -8.32 -12.85 -2.87
N ILE A 5 -7.71 -11.69 -3.12
CA ILE A 5 -6.48 -11.58 -3.91
C ILE A 5 -5.29 -11.74 -2.95
N THR A 6 -4.58 -12.85 -3.07
CA THR A 6 -3.30 -13.07 -2.36
C THR A 6 -2.16 -12.43 -3.12
N THR A 7 -1.46 -11.46 -2.52
CA THR A 7 -0.44 -10.69 -3.26
C THR A 7 0.53 -9.90 -2.37
N LEU A 8 1.74 -9.66 -2.89
CA LEU A 8 2.71 -8.72 -2.32
C LEU A 8 2.99 -7.63 -3.36
N LEU A 9 2.59 -6.39 -3.05
CA LEU A 9 2.79 -5.24 -3.92
C LEU A 9 4.00 -4.43 -3.45
N THR A 10 4.94 -4.15 -4.36
CA THR A 10 6.06 -3.23 -4.08
C THR A 10 5.90 -1.94 -4.88
N PHE A 11 5.83 -0.81 -4.18
CA PHE A 11 5.81 0.53 -4.79
C PHE A 11 7.20 1.15 -4.73
N PHE A 12 7.90 1.15 -5.87
CA PHE A 12 9.09 1.97 -6.07
C PHE A 12 8.70 3.44 -6.18
N GLY A 13 9.35 4.30 -5.41
CA GLY A 13 8.90 5.68 -5.22
C GLY A 13 7.72 5.80 -4.26
N GLY A 14 7.60 4.91 -3.27
CA GLY A 14 6.49 4.90 -2.30
C GLY A 14 6.29 6.20 -1.53
N THR A 15 7.31 7.06 -1.43
CA THR A 15 7.20 8.39 -0.78
C THR A 15 6.73 9.51 -1.72
N GLY A 16 6.56 9.22 -3.01
CA GLY A 16 6.23 10.19 -4.06
C GLY A 16 4.77 10.65 -4.06
N ASP A 17 4.49 11.74 -4.80
CA ASP A 17 3.16 12.37 -4.87
C ASP A 17 2.08 11.41 -5.39
N LEU A 18 2.37 10.65 -6.45
CA LEU A 18 1.43 9.70 -7.02
C LEU A 18 1.07 8.57 -6.04
N ALA A 19 2.07 8.07 -5.29
CA ALA A 19 1.86 7.02 -4.31
C ALA A 19 0.88 7.48 -3.23
N LYS A 20 1.14 8.64 -2.63
CA LYS A 20 0.31 9.29 -1.60
C LYS A 20 -1.10 9.60 -2.07
N ARG A 21 -1.24 10.22 -3.25
CA ARG A 21 -2.52 10.79 -3.68
C ARG A 21 -3.40 9.80 -4.46
N LYS A 22 -2.83 8.72 -4.99
CA LYS A 22 -3.55 7.77 -5.86
C LYS A 22 -3.34 6.31 -5.48
N LEU A 23 -2.10 5.85 -5.33
CA LEU A 23 -1.84 4.42 -5.15
C LEU A 23 -2.37 3.91 -3.80
N TYR A 24 -1.98 4.51 -2.67
CA TYR A 24 -2.44 4.07 -1.34
C TYR A 24 -3.97 4.21 -1.16
N PRO A 25 -4.61 5.33 -1.57
CA PRO A 25 -6.07 5.43 -1.51
C PRO A 25 -6.78 4.38 -2.38
N SER A 26 -6.19 4.01 -3.52
CA SER A 26 -6.79 3.01 -4.43
C SER A 26 -6.65 1.59 -3.88
N THR A 27 -5.49 1.22 -3.31
CA THR A 27 -5.31 -0.06 -2.64
C THR A 27 -6.18 -0.16 -1.38
N TYR A 28 -6.34 0.93 -0.64
CA TYR A 28 -7.28 0.98 0.49
C TYR A 28 -8.73 0.79 0.05
N ASN A 29 -9.12 1.29 -1.13
CA ASN A 29 -10.44 1.02 -1.68
C ASN A 29 -10.63 -0.47 -2.07
N LEU A 30 -9.58 -1.16 -2.51
CA LEU A 30 -9.64 -2.61 -2.75
C LEU A 30 -9.81 -3.39 -1.43
N PHE A 31 -9.09 -2.98 -0.39
CA PHE A 31 -9.26 -3.51 0.97
C PHE A 31 -10.69 -3.33 1.49
N LYS A 32 -11.24 -2.11 1.45
CA LYS A 32 -12.62 -1.83 1.87
C LYS A 32 -13.68 -2.61 1.09
N LYS A 33 -13.41 -2.95 -0.17
CA LYS A 33 -14.31 -3.74 -1.03
C LYS A 33 -14.18 -5.25 -0.80
N GLY A 34 -13.25 -5.70 0.04
CA GLY A 34 -13.01 -7.10 0.37
C GLY A 34 -12.13 -7.85 -0.63
N PHE A 35 -11.52 -7.18 -1.62
CA PHE A 35 -10.60 -7.85 -2.56
C PHE A 35 -9.24 -8.14 -1.92
N LEU A 36 -8.79 -7.29 -1.00
CA LEU A 36 -7.59 -7.51 -0.18
C LEU A 36 -8.03 -7.76 1.26
N GLN A 37 -7.62 -8.87 1.88
CA GLN A 37 -8.06 -9.27 3.21
C GLN A 37 -6.89 -9.63 4.14
N GLU A 38 -6.59 -10.91 4.36
CA GLU A 38 -5.54 -11.35 5.29
C GLU A 38 -4.19 -11.54 4.58
N HIS A 39 -4.21 -12.07 3.36
CA HIS A 39 -3.02 -12.55 2.65
C HIS A 39 -2.46 -11.51 1.68
N PHE A 40 -2.27 -10.28 2.15
CA PHE A 40 -1.63 -9.23 1.36
C PHE A 40 -0.60 -8.40 2.15
N ALA A 41 0.38 -7.88 1.43
CA ALA A 41 1.35 -6.93 1.98
C ALA A 41 1.68 -5.83 0.95
N ILE A 42 1.97 -4.63 1.46
CA ILE A 42 2.48 -3.51 0.67
C ILE A 42 3.88 -3.15 1.17
N VAL A 43 4.84 -3.13 0.26
CA VAL A 43 6.22 -2.70 0.50
C VAL A 43 6.45 -1.36 -0.21
N GLY A 44 6.74 -0.31 0.54
CA GLY A 44 7.20 0.97 -0.02
C GLY A 44 8.72 0.99 -0.11
N ALA A 45 9.26 1.32 -1.29
CA ALA A 45 10.70 1.50 -1.49
C ALA A 45 11.01 2.89 -2.04
N SER A 46 11.94 3.62 -1.42
CA SER A 46 12.36 4.95 -1.86
C SER A 46 13.80 5.24 -1.45
N ARG A 47 14.36 6.35 -1.95
CA ARG A 47 15.73 6.80 -1.58
C ARG A 47 15.79 7.44 -0.18
N GLN A 48 14.66 7.90 0.34
CA GLN A 48 14.59 8.53 1.65
C GLN A 48 14.59 7.44 2.72
N GLU A 49 15.51 7.54 3.68
CA GLU A 49 15.49 6.70 4.88
C GLU A 49 14.26 7.03 5.73
N MET A 50 13.54 5.99 6.14
CA MET A 50 12.31 6.09 6.90
C MET A 50 12.13 4.80 7.68
N SER A 51 11.80 4.92 8.97
CA SER A 51 11.35 3.78 9.76
C SER A 51 9.98 3.30 9.28
N ASN A 52 9.63 2.06 9.62
CA ASN A 52 8.30 1.53 9.30
C ASN A 52 7.17 2.34 9.95
N ASP A 53 7.40 2.94 11.12
CA ASP A 53 6.38 3.72 11.83
C ASP A 53 6.17 5.09 11.19
N GLU A 54 7.24 5.76 10.77
CA GLU A 54 7.13 6.99 9.96
C GLU A 54 6.44 6.72 8.62
N PHE A 55 6.73 5.58 7.98
CA PHE A 55 6.07 5.19 6.74
C PHE A 55 4.57 4.94 6.96
N ARG A 56 4.18 4.26 8.04
CA ARG A 56 2.76 4.03 8.39
C ARG A 56 2.02 5.31 8.79
N GLN A 57 2.68 6.29 9.40
CA GLN A 57 2.07 7.57 9.72
C GLN A 57 1.77 8.42 8.47
N MET A 58 2.53 8.21 7.40
CA MET A 58 2.37 8.94 6.14
C MET A 58 1.25 8.38 5.25
N VAL A 59 0.99 7.07 5.33
CA VAL A 59 0.00 6.32 4.53
C VAL A 59 -1.39 6.44 5.17
#